data_AF-A0A9D2BDH1-F1
#
_entry.id   AF-A0A9D2BDH1-F1
#
_cell.length_a   1.000
_cell.length_b   1.000
_cell.length_c   1.000
_cell.angle_alpha   90.00
_cell.angle_beta   90.00
_cell.angle_gamma   90.00
#
_symmetry.space_group_name_H-M   'P 1'
#
loop_
_entity.id
_entity.type
_entity.pdbx_description
1 polymer ?
#
loop_
_entity_poly.entity_id
_entity_poly.type
_entity_poly.pdbx_seq_one_letter_code
_entity_poly.pdbx_strand_id
1 'polypeptide(L)'
;MVSQKVTVINPTGLHARPAAVLAREAKQFDSEIAVVSGSRKVDAKNVLALMDAGVNGGMEITVECIGADEEEALKALILAIESGLGE
;
A
#
# COMPACT_ATOMS: atom_id res chain seq x y z
N MET A 1 -8.99 -7.14 12.17
CA MET A 1 -8.77 -6.85 10.75
C MET A 1 -9.47 -5.56 10.40
N VAL A 2 -8.74 -4.61 9.82
CA VAL A 2 -9.27 -3.36 9.27
C VAL A 2 -8.88 -3.22 7.80
N SER A 3 -9.67 -2.48 7.03
CA SER A 3 -9.40 -2.25 5.61
C SER A 3 -10.00 -0.95 5.11
N GLN A 4 -9.33 -0.31 4.15
CA GLN A 4 -9.83 0.91 3.53
C GLN A 4 -9.44 0.99 2.05
N LYS A 5 -10.36 1.54 1.24
CA LYS A 5 -10.12 1.88 -0.16
C LYS A 5 -9.41 3.23 -0.29
N VAL A 6 -8.47 3.33 -1.22
CA VAL A 6 -7.73 4.56 -1.50
C VAL A 6 -7.32 4.61 -2.97
N THR A 7 -7.30 5.81 -3.53
CA THR A 7 -6.82 6.07 -4.89
C THR A 7 -5.33 6.37 -4.86
N VAL A 8 -4.55 5.66 -5.68
CA VAL A 8 -3.13 5.99 -5.88
C VAL A 8 -3.02 7.25 -6.72
N ILE A 9 -2.66 8.37 -6.09
CA ILE A 9 -2.73 9.69 -6.75
C ILE A 9 -1.51 10.02 -7.61
N ASN A 10 -0.38 9.36 -7.36
CA ASN A 10 0.86 9.65 -8.07
C ASN A 10 0.80 9.04 -9.49
N PRO A 11 1.27 9.77 -10.52
CA PRO A 11 1.00 9.43 -11.92
C PRO A 11 1.61 8.09 -12.36
N THR A 12 2.71 7.69 -11.72
CA THR A 12 3.48 6.49 -12.07
C THR A 12 2.98 5.22 -11.37
N GLY A 13 2.03 5.32 -10.44
CA GLY A 13 1.52 4.18 -9.67
C GLY A 13 2.56 3.56 -8.74
N LEU A 14 2.45 2.26 -8.46
CA LEU A 14 3.37 1.53 -7.57
C LEU A 14 4.61 1.00 -8.30
N HIS A 15 5.35 1.87 -8.99
CA HIS A 15 6.66 1.51 -9.54
C HIS A 15 7.76 1.54 -8.46
N ALA A 16 9.02 1.35 -8.86
CA ALA A 16 10.17 1.19 -7.95
C ALA A 16 10.25 2.16 -6.75
N ARG A 17 10.06 3.47 -6.94
CA ARG A 17 10.19 4.45 -5.85
C ARG A 17 8.95 4.48 -4.93
N PRO A 18 7.72 4.71 -5.42
CA PRO A 18 6.50 4.62 -4.63
C PRO A 18 6.33 3.28 -3.91
N ALA A 19 6.64 2.16 -4.58
CA ALA A 19 6.61 0.83 -3.96
C ALA A 19 7.63 0.70 -2.82
N ALA A 20 8.85 1.24 -2.98
CA ALA A 20 9.85 1.24 -1.91
C ALA A 20 9.42 2.11 -0.72
N VAL A 21 8.79 3.26 -0.97
CA VAL A 21 8.25 4.13 0.09
C VAL A 21 7.13 3.43 0.84
N LEU A 22 6.15 2.86 0.12
CA LEU A 22 5.03 2.14 0.73
C LEU A 22 5.51 0.93 1.55
N ALA A 23 6.44 0.15 1.00
CA ALA A 23 6.99 -1.01 1.71
C ALA A 23 7.83 -0.64 2.92
N ARG A 24 8.56 0.48 2.86
CA ARG A 24 9.29 0.99 4.02
C ARG A 24 8.31 1.41 5.11
N GLU A 25 7.22 2.07 4.75
CA GLU A 25 6.17 2.45 5.70
C GLU A 25 5.53 1.19 6.32
N ALA A 26 5.12 0.22 5.50
CA ALA A 26 4.53 -1.05 5.94
C ALA A 26 5.44 -1.83 6.90
N LYS A 27 6.76 -1.80 6.69
CA LYS A 27 7.74 -2.51 7.54
C LYS A 27 7.90 -1.93 8.94
N GLN A 28 7.31 -0.77 9.24
CA GLN A 28 7.30 -0.21 10.60
C GLN A 28 6.30 -0.90 11.53
N PHE A 29 5.41 -1.72 10.97
CA PHE A 29 4.32 -2.35 11.70
C PHE A 29 4.51 -3.87 11.77
N ASP A 30 4.02 -4.48 12.84
CA ASP A 30 4.03 -5.94 13.03
C ASP A 30 2.89 -6.61 12.27
N SER A 31 1.78 -5.90 12.03
CA SER A 31 0.63 -6.38 11.26
C SER A 31 1.00 -6.93 9.88
N GLU A 32 0.26 -7.94 9.45
CA GLU A 32 0.20 -8.34 8.05
C GLU A 32 -0.53 -7.24 7.27
N ILE A 33 0.09 -6.71 6.22
CA ILE A 33 -0.45 -5.62 5.42
C ILE A 33 -0.48 -6.06 3.97
N ALA A 34 -1.65 -5.98 3.35
CA ALA A 34 -1.84 -6.35 1.96
C ALA A 34 -2.43 -5.21 1.13
N VAL A 35 -1.99 -5.11 -0.12
CA VAL A 35 -2.62 -4.28 -1.15
C VAL A 35 -3.43 -5.18 -2.07
N VAL A 36 -4.71 -4.87 -2.22
CA VAL A 36 -5.64 -5.55 -3.10
C VAL A 36 -5.99 -4.65 -4.28
N SER A 37 -5.76 -5.14 -5.50
CA SER A 37 -6.04 -4.46 -6.75
C SER A 37 -6.70 -5.44 -7.72
N GLY A 38 -8.00 -5.25 -7.97
CA GLY A 38 -8.80 -6.20 -8.76
C GLY A 38 -8.78 -7.60 -8.13
N SER A 39 -8.23 -8.60 -8.84
CA SER A 39 -8.07 -9.97 -8.37
C SER A 39 -6.70 -10.27 -7.74
N ARG A 40 -5.79 -9.29 -7.70
CA ARG A 40 -4.46 -9.44 -7.11
C ARG A 40 -4.46 -8.96 -5.67
N LYS A 41 -3.85 -9.75 -4.79
CA LYS A 41 -3.54 -9.39 -3.41
C LYS A 41 -2.06 -9.64 -3.18
N VAL A 42 -1.33 -8.61 -2.76
CA VAL A 42 0.14 -8.67 -2.56
C VAL A 42 0.52 -8.15 -1.19
N ASP A 43 1.62 -8.67 -0.64
CA ASP A 43 2.20 -8.20 0.61
C ASP A 43 2.80 -6.79 0.44
N ALA A 44 2.30 -5.84 1.22
CA ALA A 44 2.76 -4.45 1.18
C ALA A 44 4.19 -4.27 1.67
N LYS A 45 4.76 -5.22 2.42
CA LYS A 45 6.17 -5.19 2.86
C LYS A 45 7.13 -5.68 1.76
N ASN A 46 6.62 -6.27 0.68
CA ASN A 46 7.43 -6.77 -0.43
C ASN A 46 7.40 -5.80 -1.62
N VAL A 47 8.50 -5.04 -1.76
CA VAL A 47 8.67 -4.04 -2.84
C VAL A 47 8.44 -4.65 -4.23
N LEU A 48 8.98 -5.84 -4.50
CA LEU A 48 8.84 -6.49 -5.81
C LEU A 48 7.39 -6.90 -6.07
N ALA A 49 6.71 -7.43 -5.06
CA ALA A 49 5.29 -7.81 -5.20
C ALA A 49 4.40 -6.59 -5.44
N LEU A 50 4.69 -5.44 -4.80
CA LEU A 50 4.01 -4.17 -5.06
C LEU A 50 4.21 -3.70 -6.51
N MET A 51 5.44 -3.80 -7.02
CA MET A 51 5.74 -3.46 -8.43
C MET A 51 5.01 -4.37 -9.41
N ASP A 52 4.90 -5.66 -9.09
CA ASP A 52 4.22 -6.67 -9.90
C ASP A 52 2.68 -6.65 -9.73
N ALA A 53 2.15 -5.81 -8.85
CA ALA A 53 0.72 -5.67 -8.59
C ALA A 53 -0.04 -5.00 -9.75
N GLY A 54 0.68 -4.32 -10.65
CA GLY A 54 0.09 -3.64 -11.82
C GLY A 54 -0.79 -2.43 -11.45
N VAL A 55 -0.50 -1.79 -10.32
CA VAL A 55 -1.24 -0.62 -9.83
C VAL A 55 -0.72 0.64 -10.50
N ASN A 56 -1.55 1.25 -11.35
CA ASN A 56 -1.25 2.51 -12.03
C ASN A 56 -1.80 3.72 -11.26
N GLY A 57 -1.30 4.92 -11.59
CA GLY A 57 -1.87 6.17 -11.09
C GLY A 57 -3.35 6.31 -11.45
N GLY A 58 -4.13 6.83 -10.50
CA GLY A 58 -5.59 6.97 -10.59
C GLY A 58 -6.38 5.69 -10.29
N MET A 59 -5.71 4.56 -10.01
CA MET A 59 -6.38 3.31 -9.66
C MET A 59 -6.83 3.30 -8.19
N GLU A 60 -8.04 2.83 -7.93
CA GLU A 60 -8.50 2.50 -6.57
C GLU A 60 -7.97 1.13 -6.16
N ILE A 61 -7.34 1.07 -4.99
CA ILE A 61 -6.89 -0.15 -4.35
C ILE A 61 -7.53 -0.27 -2.95
N THR A 62 -7.48 -1.46 -2.36
CA THR A 62 -7.82 -1.66 -0.95
C THR A 62 -6.56 -2.01 -0.17
N VAL A 63 -6.34 -1.32 0.95
CA VAL A 63 -5.31 -1.70 1.93
C VAL A 63 -6.00 -2.49 3.04
N GLU A 64 -5.49 -3.67 3.33
CA GLU A 64 -5.97 -4.55 4.40
C GLU A 64 -4.86 -4.73 5.43
N CYS A 65 -5.17 -4.55 6.71
CA CYS A 65 -4.24 -4.73 7.83
C CYS A 65 -4.83 -5.73 8.83
N ILE A 66 -4.00 -6.66 9.30
CA ILE A 66 -4.36 -7.66 10.31
C ILE A 66 -3.23 -7.78 11.33
N GLY A 67 -3.51 -7.48 12.59
CA GLY A 67 -2.52 -7.58 13.66
C GLY A 67 -2.77 -6.66 14.84
N ALA A 68 -1.77 -6.54 15.72
CA ALA A 68 -1.88 -5.80 16.97
C ALA A 68 -1.89 -4.27 16.79
N ASP A 69 -1.31 -3.78 15.69
CA ASP A 69 -1.17 -2.38 15.30
C ASP A 69 -1.90 -2.09 13.96
N GLU A 70 -2.98 -2.84 13.69
CA GLU A 70 -3.65 -2.82 12.39
C GLU A 70 -4.32 -1.47 12.06
N GLU A 71 -4.83 -0.76 13.07
CA GLU A 71 -5.44 0.56 12.89
C GLU A 71 -4.40 1.63 12.58
N GLU A 72 -3.30 1.65 13.32
CA GLU A 72 -2.17 2.56 13.10
C GLU A 72 -1.51 2.30 11.75
N ALA A 73 -1.29 1.02 11.42
CA ALA A 73 -0.78 0.61 10.12
C ALA A 73 -1.68 1.11 9.00
N LEU A 74 -2.99 0.82 9.06
CA LEU A 74 -3.90 1.26 8.02
C LEU A 74 -3.85 2.79 7.85
N LYS A 75 -3.92 3.55 8.95
CA LYS A 75 -3.88 5.01 8.90
C LYS A 75 -2.59 5.55 8.26
N ALA A 76 -1.43 5.02 8.64
CA ALA A 76 -0.15 5.42 8.09
C ALA A 76 -0.04 5.12 6.58
N LEU A 77 -0.51 3.93 6.17
CA LEU A 77 -0.44 3.48 4.79
C LEU A 77 -1.37 4.29 3.88
N ILE A 78 -2.59 4.59 4.34
CA ILE A 78 -3.51 5.49 3.63
C ILE A 78 -2.87 6.87 3.44
N LEU A 79 -2.30 7.44 4.51
CA LEU A 79 -1.65 8.76 4.44
C LEU A 79 -0.44 8.75 3.48
N ALA A 80 0.35 7.69 3.46
CA ALA A 80 1.48 7.56 2.53
C ALA A 80 1.01 7.55 1.07
N ILE A 81 -0.10 6.84 0.78
CA ILE A 81 -0.67 6.77 -0.57
C ILE A 81 -1.26 8.13 -0.99
N GLU A 82 -2.03 8.77 -0.10
CA GLU A 82 -2.63 10.09 -0.35
C GLU A 82 -1.62 11.24 -0.42
N SER A 83 -0.43 11.06 0.16
CA SER A 83 0.69 12.02 0.03
C SER A 83 1.56 11.78 -1.20
N GLY A 84 1.18 10.84 -2.08
CA GLY A 84 1.85 10.61 -3.36
C GLY A 84 3.10 9.73 -3.26
N LEU A 85 3.34 9.06 -2.13
CA LEU A 85 4.44 8.10 -1.96
C LEU A 85 5.83 8.68 -2.30
N GLY A 86 6.01 9.96 -2.00
CA GLY A 86 7.26 10.69 -2.21
C GLY A 86 7.48 11.14 -3.66
N GLU A 87 6.43 11.32 -4.44
CA GLU A 87 6.42 12.01 -5.75
C GLU A 87 5.85 13.43 -5.69
#